data_AF-A0A8B9H5P1-F1
#
_entry.id   AF-A0A8B9H5P1-F1
#
_cell.length_a   1.000
_cell.length_b   1.000
_cell.length_c   1.000
_cell.angle_alpha   90.00
_cell.angle_beta   90.00
_cell.angle_gamma   90.00
#
_symmetry.space_group_name_H-M   'P 1'
#
loop_
_entity.id
_entity.type
_entity.pdbx_description
1 polymer ?
#
loop_
_entity_poly.entity_id
_entity_poly.type
_entity_poly.pdbx_seq_one_letter_code
_entity_poly.pdbx_strand_id
1 'polypeptide(L)'
;MSEQKTNKEQRYDRQLRLWGDHGQEALENAHTCLLNASATGTEILKNLILPGIGAFTIVDGHKVTGEDVGNKNYYCSTINRAQAATEFLQELNSDVSGNFVEESPDKLLDNDPEFFHRFSLVIGVQLPESTCQRLGAVLWSAGVPFLVCRTYGLVGYMRLVVKEHTVVESHPDNALEDLRLDQPFTELRNHISSYHLDSMDKKVLLLISNTTHTTDIFNISKKIYLISKMWRMPTLYRLHIEFLIDLNENGAPEEEENFDEAIKNVNTALNPTKTSAFWMMARGVRDFVQNEGNGSLPVRGTIPDMIADSDKFINLQNVYREKALQDAAVVSKHIQSHLQAVGKPSESISEQDIKLFCKSAAFLRVVRCRSLAEEYSTDTFQKDTITSCMDSPDSEMVLYLMLRSVDRFYQQHSRYPGVYNYQVEEDISKLKLCVNSLLQEHGLSVNVKDDYVHEFCRYGAAEPHTVASFLGGAAAQEAIKLITHQFVPFNNTFIYNAMSQTSATFQL
;
A
#
# COMPACT_ATOMS: atom_id res chain seq x y z
N MET A 1 2.47 -41.20 -8.57
CA MET A 1 1.94 -40.47 -9.74
C MET A 1 2.15 -39.01 -9.45
N SER A 2 3.04 -38.33 -10.17
CA SER A 2 3.15 -36.87 -10.09
C SER A 2 1.89 -36.28 -10.72
N GLU A 3 1.09 -35.53 -9.97
CA GLU A 3 0.05 -34.68 -10.55
C GLU A 3 0.69 -33.81 -11.63
N GLN A 4 0.20 -33.92 -12.87
CA GLN A 4 0.63 -33.05 -13.95
C GLN A 4 0.18 -31.63 -13.60
N LYS A 5 1.15 -30.74 -13.36
CA LYS A 5 0.90 -29.31 -13.16
C LYS A 5 0.00 -28.78 -14.26
N THR A 6 -1.01 -28.00 -13.90
CA THR A 6 -1.88 -27.33 -14.88
C THR A 6 -1.05 -26.42 -15.80
N ASN A 7 -1.54 -26.13 -17.01
CA ASN A 7 -0.82 -25.24 -17.95
C ASN A 7 -0.54 -23.85 -17.32
N LYS A 8 -1.43 -23.36 -16.44
CA LYS A 8 -1.25 -22.13 -15.67
C LYS A 8 -0.12 -22.25 -14.64
N GLU A 9 -0.09 -23.31 -13.84
CA GLU A 9 0.99 -23.55 -12.87
C GLU A 9 2.37 -23.67 -13.55
N GLN A 10 2.43 -24.23 -14.75
CA GLN A 10 3.68 -24.30 -15.52
C GLN A 10 4.12 -22.91 -16.02
N ARG A 11 3.17 -22.09 -16.50
CA ARG A 11 3.42 -20.73 -16.99
C ARG A 11 3.89 -19.80 -15.87
N TYR A 12 3.23 -19.85 -14.71
CA TYR A 12 3.48 -18.96 -13.58
C TYR A 12 4.45 -19.55 -12.53
N ASP A 13 5.09 -20.70 -12.78
CA ASP A 13 5.96 -21.39 -11.81
C ASP A 13 7.02 -20.46 -11.18
N ARG A 14 7.62 -19.57 -11.97
CA ARG A 14 8.67 -18.66 -11.48
C ARG A 14 8.14 -17.62 -10.50
N GLN A 15 6.95 -17.09 -10.73
CA GLN A 15 6.35 -16.04 -9.90
C GLN A 15 5.59 -16.62 -8.71
N LEU A 16 5.03 -17.83 -8.83
CA LEU A 16 4.45 -18.59 -7.72
C LEU A 16 5.48 -18.87 -6.61
N ARG A 17 6.77 -18.96 -6.94
CA ARG A 17 7.85 -19.08 -5.95
C ARG A 17 8.09 -17.80 -5.13
N LEU A 18 7.57 -16.65 -5.58
CA LEU A 18 7.72 -15.37 -4.92
C LEU A 18 6.51 -15.04 -4.04
N TRP A 19 5.30 -15.15 -4.58
CA TRP A 19 4.07 -14.75 -3.88
C TRP A 19 3.06 -15.88 -3.63
N GLY A 20 3.40 -17.12 -3.99
CA GLY A 20 2.55 -18.29 -3.75
C GLY A 20 1.26 -18.30 -4.57
N ASP A 21 0.47 -19.36 -4.36
CA ASP A 21 -0.80 -19.56 -5.06
C ASP A 21 -1.84 -18.52 -4.63
N HIS A 22 -1.86 -18.12 -3.35
CA HIS A 22 -2.79 -17.11 -2.84
C HIS A 22 -2.48 -15.70 -3.36
N GLY A 23 -1.20 -15.37 -3.55
CA GLY A 23 -0.80 -14.13 -4.22
C GLY A 23 -1.25 -14.12 -5.69
N GLN A 24 -1.13 -15.27 -6.37
CA GLN A 24 -1.62 -15.41 -7.74
C GLN A 24 -3.14 -15.30 -7.82
N GLU A 25 -3.88 -15.91 -6.89
CA GLU A 25 -5.34 -15.79 -6.81
C GLU A 25 -5.79 -14.34 -6.59
N ALA A 26 -5.12 -13.59 -5.70
CA ALA A 26 -5.39 -12.16 -5.52
C ALA A 26 -5.15 -11.37 -6.81
N LEU A 27 -4.10 -11.70 -7.57
CA LEU A 27 -3.78 -11.06 -8.84
C LEU A 27 -4.81 -11.40 -9.93
N GLU A 28 -5.21 -12.67 -10.06
CA GLU A 28 -6.21 -13.14 -11.04
C GLU A 28 -7.63 -12.62 -10.73
N ASN A 29 -7.92 -12.22 -9.49
CA ASN A 29 -9.21 -11.65 -9.10
C ASN A 29 -9.25 -10.11 -9.17
N ALA A 30 -8.11 -9.45 -9.40
CA ALA A 30 -8.03 -7.99 -9.41
C ALA A 30 -8.40 -7.38 -10.77
N HIS A 31 -8.97 -6.17 -10.71
CA HIS A 31 -9.32 -5.37 -11.88
C HIS A 31 -8.68 -3.98 -11.78
N THR A 32 -7.71 -3.71 -12.66
CA THR A 32 -6.95 -2.45 -12.65
C THR A 32 -7.45 -1.49 -13.74
N CYS A 33 -7.54 -0.20 -13.41
CA CYS A 33 -7.80 0.86 -14.40
C CYS A 33 -6.52 1.63 -14.73
N LEU A 34 -6.20 1.75 -16.02
CA LEU A 34 -5.12 2.61 -16.51
C LEU A 34 -5.71 3.87 -17.16
N LEU A 35 -5.25 5.05 -16.73
CA LEU A 35 -5.59 6.32 -17.36
C LEU A 35 -4.43 6.79 -18.24
N ASN A 36 -4.74 7.04 -19.51
CA ASN A 36 -3.83 7.32 -20.63
C ASN A 36 -2.90 6.15 -21.01
N ALA A 37 -3.01 5.72 -22.26
CA ALA A 37 -2.14 4.70 -22.86
C ALA A 37 -0.85 5.30 -23.44
N SER A 38 -0.11 6.03 -22.60
CA SER A 38 1.24 6.53 -22.92
C SER A 38 2.26 5.38 -22.96
N ALA A 39 3.53 5.64 -23.32
CA ALA A 39 4.55 4.59 -23.32
C ALA A 39 4.73 4.01 -21.91
N THR A 40 4.74 4.89 -20.89
CA THR A 40 4.77 4.51 -19.48
C THR A 40 3.55 3.64 -19.13
N GLY A 41 2.35 4.06 -19.51
CA GLY A 41 1.12 3.32 -19.19
C GLY A 41 1.09 1.92 -19.79
N THR A 42 1.51 1.78 -21.05
CA THR A 42 1.59 0.46 -21.70
C THR A 42 2.67 -0.43 -21.09
N GLU A 43 3.80 0.13 -20.68
CA GLU A 43 4.86 -0.63 -20.01
C GLU A 43 4.43 -1.11 -18.62
N ILE A 44 3.66 -0.30 -17.88
CA ILE A 44 3.03 -0.73 -16.61
C ILE A 44 2.07 -1.90 -16.89
N LEU A 45 1.12 -1.74 -17.81
CA LEU A 45 0.13 -2.79 -18.08
C LEU A 45 0.76 -4.07 -18.62
N LYS A 46 1.76 -3.99 -19.50
CA LYS A 46 2.52 -5.17 -19.95
C LYS A 46 3.03 -5.99 -18.76
N ASN A 47 3.61 -5.33 -17.76
CA ASN A 47 4.14 -5.98 -16.56
C ASN A 47 3.06 -6.43 -15.55
N LEU A 48 1.78 -6.09 -15.76
CA LEU A 48 0.63 -6.62 -15.01
C LEU A 48 -0.09 -7.76 -15.76
N ILE A 49 -0.13 -7.68 -17.08
CA ILE A 49 -0.79 -8.68 -17.95
C ILE A 49 0.03 -9.96 -18.04
N LEU A 50 1.36 -9.85 -18.19
CA LEU A 50 2.25 -11.01 -18.24
C LEU A 50 2.15 -11.93 -17.01
N PRO A 51 2.12 -11.41 -15.76
CA PRO A 51 1.90 -12.23 -14.57
C PRO A 51 0.43 -12.64 -14.34
N GLY A 52 -0.51 -12.16 -15.16
CA GLY A 52 -1.90 -12.63 -15.13
C GLY A 52 -2.82 -11.87 -14.18
N ILE A 53 -2.82 -10.52 -14.24
CA ILE A 53 -3.90 -9.71 -13.65
C ILE A 53 -5.27 -10.16 -14.19
N GLY A 54 -6.30 -10.24 -13.36
CA GLY A 54 -7.63 -10.72 -13.79
C GLY A 54 -8.22 -9.93 -14.94
N ALA A 55 -8.30 -8.61 -14.77
CA ALA A 55 -8.80 -7.71 -15.79
C ALA A 55 -8.11 -6.35 -15.78
N PHE A 56 -8.12 -5.68 -16.92
CA PHE A 56 -7.72 -4.28 -17.02
C PHE A 56 -8.73 -3.45 -17.84
N THR A 57 -8.79 -2.16 -17.55
CA THR A 57 -9.56 -1.20 -18.36
C THR A 57 -8.73 0.04 -18.65
N ILE A 58 -8.55 0.37 -19.93
CA ILE A 58 -7.84 1.56 -20.38
C ILE A 58 -8.82 2.69 -20.64
N VAL A 59 -8.59 3.85 -20.03
CA VAL A 59 -9.35 5.08 -20.29
C VAL A 59 -8.42 6.06 -20.98
N ASP A 60 -8.67 6.35 -22.26
CA ASP A 60 -7.93 7.37 -23.02
C ASP A 60 -8.82 7.97 -24.12
N GLY A 61 -9.01 9.29 -24.06
CA GLY A 61 -9.79 10.04 -25.05
C GLY A 61 -8.99 10.48 -26.28
N HIS A 62 -7.68 10.26 -26.30
CA HIS A 62 -6.81 10.74 -27.37
C HIS A 62 -6.70 9.74 -28.54
N LYS A 63 -6.43 10.28 -29.73
CA LYS A 63 -6.04 9.47 -30.89
C LYS A 63 -4.55 9.15 -30.87
N VAL A 64 -4.17 8.07 -31.54
CA VAL A 64 -2.76 7.73 -31.74
C VAL A 64 -2.10 8.81 -32.63
N THR A 65 -0.99 9.37 -32.15
CA THR A 65 -0.16 10.35 -32.88
C THR A 65 1.08 9.70 -33.49
N GLY A 66 1.82 10.43 -34.34
CA GLY A 66 3.08 9.93 -34.91
C GLY A 66 4.16 9.65 -33.84
N GLU A 67 4.23 10.49 -32.81
CA GLU A 67 5.11 10.29 -31.65
C GLU A 67 4.71 9.04 -30.86
N ASP A 68 3.41 8.79 -30.73
CA ASP A 68 2.90 7.57 -30.13
C ASP A 68 3.34 6.32 -30.91
N VAL A 69 3.37 6.36 -32.24
CA VAL A 69 3.85 5.23 -33.07
C VAL A 69 5.36 5.04 -32.96
N GLY A 70 6.15 6.11 -32.93
CA GLY A 70 7.61 6.03 -32.90
C GLY A 70 8.18 5.52 -31.57
N ASN A 71 7.44 5.72 -30.48
CA ASN A 71 7.88 5.42 -29.12
C ASN A 71 7.15 4.23 -28.49
N LYS A 72 6.24 3.59 -29.23
CA LYS A 72 5.39 2.49 -28.77
C LYS A 72 5.27 1.44 -29.87
N ASN A 73 4.93 0.20 -29.52
CA ASN A 73 4.67 -0.85 -30.49
C ASN A 73 3.26 -0.74 -31.11
N TYR A 74 2.81 0.47 -31.48
CA TYR A 74 1.52 0.66 -32.15
C TYR A 74 1.68 0.63 -33.68
N TYR A 75 0.80 -0.10 -34.35
CA TYR A 75 0.89 -0.31 -35.80
C TYR A 75 -0.05 0.60 -36.64
N CYS A 76 -0.92 1.41 -36.01
CA CYS A 76 -1.90 2.23 -36.74
C CYS A 76 -2.23 3.57 -36.04
N SER A 77 -2.16 4.68 -36.79
CA SER A 77 -2.36 6.06 -36.29
C SER A 77 -3.79 6.59 -36.41
N THR A 78 -4.76 5.78 -36.83
CA THR A 78 -6.13 6.26 -37.13
C THR A 78 -7.18 5.93 -36.07
N ILE A 79 -6.84 5.06 -35.12
CA ILE A 79 -7.74 4.58 -34.05
C ILE A 79 -7.50 5.30 -32.72
N ASN A 80 -8.47 5.19 -31.80
CA ASN A 80 -8.33 5.69 -30.43
C ASN A 80 -7.17 4.96 -29.72
N ARG A 81 -6.44 5.67 -28.87
CA ARG A 81 -5.26 5.13 -28.19
C ARG A 81 -5.60 4.01 -27.20
N ALA A 82 -6.70 4.12 -26.47
CA ALA A 82 -7.17 3.09 -25.55
C ALA A 82 -7.54 1.80 -26.27
N GLN A 83 -8.27 1.92 -27.40
CA GLN A 83 -8.60 0.78 -28.25
C GLN A 83 -7.33 0.11 -28.77
N ALA A 84 -6.46 0.87 -29.43
CA ALA A 84 -5.21 0.36 -30.00
C ALA A 84 -4.37 -0.37 -28.96
N ALA A 85 -4.19 0.24 -27.79
CA ALA A 85 -3.40 -0.34 -26.71
C ALA A 85 -4.00 -1.63 -26.19
N THR A 86 -5.32 -1.67 -26.02
CA THR A 86 -6.01 -2.85 -25.51
C THR A 86 -5.85 -4.03 -26.46
N GLU A 87 -5.99 -3.82 -27.77
CA GLU A 87 -5.84 -4.88 -28.78
C GLU A 87 -4.45 -5.55 -28.70
N PHE A 88 -3.37 -4.76 -28.70
CA PHE A 88 -2.01 -5.33 -28.61
C PHE A 88 -1.68 -5.93 -27.25
N LEU A 89 -2.12 -5.29 -26.17
CA LEU A 89 -1.83 -5.77 -24.82
C LEU A 89 -2.59 -7.07 -24.51
N GLN A 90 -3.78 -7.26 -25.09
CA GLN A 90 -4.57 -8.47 -24.95
C GLN A 90 -3.88 -9.71 -25.52
N GLU A 91 -3.02 -9.55 -26.54
CA GLU A 91 -2.24 -10.66 -27.14
C GLU A 91 -1.20 -11.26 -26.17
N LEU A 92 -0.75 -10.49 -25.18
CA LEU A 92 0.29 -10.92 -24.23
C LEU A 92 -0.19 -12.06 -23.33
N ASN A 93 -1.48 -12.10 -23.01
CA ASN A 93 -2.04 -13.10 -22.14
C ASN A 93 -3.54 -13.32 -22.37
N SER A 94 -3.90 -14.50 -22.89
CA SER A 94 -5.29 -14.91 -23.11
C SER A 94 -6.10 -15.13 -21.83
N ASP A 95 -5.45 -15.27 -20.68
CA ASP A 95 -6.13 -15.46 -19.38
C ASP A 95 -6.61 -14.14 -18.77
N VAL A 96 -6.22 -13.00 -19.34
CA VAL A 96 -6.51 -11.65 -18.84
C VAL A 96 -7.62 -11.02 -19.65
N SER A 97 -8.59 -10.35 -19.01
CA SER A 97 -9.65 -9.62 -19.71
C SER A 97 -9.33 -8.14 -19.89
N GLY A 98 -9.10 -7.70 -21.13
CA GLY A 98 -8.88 -6.31 -21.51
C GLY A 98 -10.15 -5.61 -21.97
N ASN A 99 -10.37 -4.39 -21.47
CA ASN A 99 -11.45 -3.49 -21.92
C ASN A 99 -10.92 -2.06 -22.10
N PHE A 100 -11.66 -1.21 -22.79
CA PHE A 100 -11.32 0.19 -22.96
C PHE A 100 -12.52 1.13 -22.94
N VAL A 101 -12.26 2.41 -22.68
CA VAL A 101 -13.21 3.51 -22.74
C VAL A 101 -12.57 4.67 -23.49
N GLU A 102 -13.22 5.14 -24.55
CA GLU A 102 -12.74 6.21 -25.44
C GLU A 102 -13.12 7.61 -24.92
N GLU A 103 -12.97 7.84 -23.62
CA GLU A 103 -13.23 9.12 -22.97
C GLU A 103 -12.02 9.62 -22.21
N SER A 104 -11.92 10.94 -21.99
CA SER A 104 -10.90 11.49 -21.13
C SER A 104 -11.27 11.27 -19.65
N PRO A 105 -10.28 11.12 -18.75
CA PRO A 105 -10.55 11.01 -17.32
C PRO A 105 -11.40 12.15 -16.76
N ASP A 106 -11.19 13.39 -17.22
CA ASP A 106 -12.00 14.54 -16.79
C ASP A 106 -13.48 14.41 -17.17
N LYS A 107 -13.80 13.90 -18.36
CA LYS A 107 -15.19 13.68 -18.77
C LYS A 107 -15.88 12.61 -17.94
N LEU A 108 -15.17 11.52 -17.64
CA LEU A 108 -15.69 10.49 -16.73
C LEU A 108 -15.90 11.04 -15.32
N LEU A 109 -14.98 11.86 -14.81
CA LEU A 109 -15.14 12.54 -13.52
C LEU A 109 -16.32 13.52 -13.51
N ASP A 110 -16.67 14.13 -14.64
CA ASP A 110 -17.83 15.03 -14.73
C ASP A 110 -19.15 14.25 -14.79
N ASN A 111 -19.17 13.12 -15.50
CA ASN A 111 -20.39 12.36 -15.80
C ASN A 111 -20.69 11.24 -14.79
N ASP A 112 -19.69 10.47 -14.40
CA ASP A 112 -19.80 9.29 -13.53
C ASP A 112 -18.51 9.10 -12.68
N PRO A 113 -18.36 9.85 -11.57
CA PRO A 113 -17.23 9.69 -10.66
C PRO A 113 -17.14 8.29 -10.04
N GLU A 114 -18.28 7.61 -9.87
CA GLU A 114 -18.36 6.29 -9.22
C GLU A 114 -17.84 5.17 -10.11
N PHE A 115 -17.68 5.43 -11.41
CA PHE A 115 -17.01 4.54 -12.37
C PHE A 115 -15.71 3.97 -11.81
N PHE A 116 -14.93 4.77 -11.07
CA PHE A 116 -13.64 4.33 -10.55
C PHE A 116 -13.71 3.48 -9.27
N HIS A 117 -14.87 3.40 -8.61
CA HIS A 117 -15.04 2.62 -7.37
C HIS A 117 -14.94 1.10 -7.58
N ARG A 118 -15.13 0.64 -8.83
CA ARG A 118 -15.16 -0.79 -9.18
C ARG A 118 -13.77 -1.43 -9.33
N PHE A 119 -12.71 -0.63 -9.35
CA PHE A 119 -11.35 -1.13 -9.58
C PHE A 119 -10.62 -1.43 -8.28
N SER A 120 -9.80 -2.48 -8.30
CA SER A 120 -8.89 -2.82 -7.21
C SER A 120 -7.77 -1.77 -7.06
N LEU A 121 -7.38 -1.15 -8.17
CA LEU A 121 -6.33 -0.13 -8.26
C LEU A 121 -6.59 0.76 -9.48
N VAL A 122 -6.38 2.07 -9.34
CA VAL A 122 -6.35 3.01 -10.46
C VAL A 122 -4.92 3.52 -10.65
N ILE A 123 -4.45 3.52 -11.89
CA ILE A 123 -3.10 3.98 -12.27
C ILE A 123 -3.26 5.16 -13.22
N GLY A 124 -2.86 6.35 -12.77
CA GLY A 124 -2.95 7.59 -13.53
C GLY A 124 -1.63 7.94 -14.18
N VAL A 125 -1.56 8.00 -15.51
CA VAL A 125 -0.28 8.22 -16.23
C VAL A 125 -0.32 9.50 -17.07
N GLN A 126 0.76 10.30 -17.01
CA GLN A 126 0.86 11.60 -17.70
C GLN A 126 -0.36 12.53 -17.45
N LEU A 127 -0.96 12.45 -16.27
CA LEU A 127 -2.14 13.27 -15.93
C LEU A 127 -1.72 14.70 -15.52
N PRO A 128 -2.46 15.73 -15.94
CA PRO A 128 -2.30 17.08 -15.41
C PRO A 128 -2.59 17.13 -13.90
N GLU A 129 -1.94 18.08 -13.22
CA GLU A 129 -2.11 18.30 -11.78
C GLU A 129 -3.59 18.44 -11.36
N SER A 130 -4.39 19.18 -12.13
CA SER A 130 -5.82 19.38 -11.83
C SER A 130 -6.61 18.08 -11.85
N THR A 131 -6.37 17.22 -12.85
CA THR A 131 -7.04 15.92 -12.99
C THR A 131 -6.60 14.97 -11.88
N CYS A 132 -5.30 14.96 -11.54
CA CYS A 132 -4.77 14.18 -10.41
C CYS A 132 -5.43 14.53 -9.08
N GLN A 133 -5.58 15.82 -8.77
CA GLN A 133 -6.19 16.26 -7.51
C GLN A 133 -7.68 15.89 -7.45
N ARG A 134 -8.43 16.13 -8.54
CA ARG A 134 -9.86 15.78 -8.63
C ARG A 134 -10.08 14.29 -8.46
N LEU A 135 -9.37 13.47 -9.24
CA LEU A 135 -9.46 12.01 -9.16
C LEU A 135 -9.00 11.49 -7.80
N GLY A 136 -7.89 12.04 -7.28
CA GLY A 136 -7.35 11.67 -5.97
C GLY A 136 -8.36 11.87 -4.85
N ALA A 137 -9.14 12.95 -4.87
CA ALA A 137 -10.19 13.20 -3.88
C ALA A 137 -11.33 12.15 -3.94
N VAL A 138 -11.75 11.78 -5.14
CA VAL A 138 -12.79 10.75 -5.37
C VAL A 138 -12.30 9.39 -4.86
N LEU A 139 -11.11 8.95 -5.32
CA LEU A 139 -10.54 7.65 -4.94
C LEU A 139 -10.20 7.57 -3.45
N TRP A 140 -9.69 8.66 -2.88
CA TRP A 140 -9.44 8.75 -1.44
C TRP A 140 -10.71 8.55 -0.63
N SER A 141 -11.80 9.20 -1.02
CA SER A 141 -13.10 9.07 -0.34
C SER A 141 -13.65 7.64 -0.45
N ALA A 142 -13.50 7.02 -1.62
CA ALA A 142 -13.90 5.63 -1.87
C ALA A 142 -13.00 4.57 -1.21
N GLY A 143 -11.77 4.93 -0.84
CA GLY A 143 -10.77 3.98 -0.33
C GLY A 143 -10.13 3.12 -1.43
N VAL A 144 -10.19 3.57 -2.69
CA VAL A 144 -9.55 2.90 -3.82
C VAL A 144 -8.09 3.36 -3.92
N PRO A 145 -7.10 2.45 -3.96
CA PRO A 145 -5.70 2.80 -4.16
C PRO A 145 -5.48 3.55 -5.48
N PHE A 146 -4.66 4.60 -5.44
CA PHE A 146 -4.32 5.39 -6.62
C PHE A 146 -2.80 5.52 -6.77
N LEU A 147 -2.28 5.13 -7.93
CA LEU A 147 -0.86 5.25 -8.28
C LEU A 147 -0.71 6.26 -9.42
N VAL A 148 -0.10 7.41 -9.16
CA VAL A 148 0.21 8.40 -10.19
C VAL A 148 1.60 8.13 -10.72
N CYS A 149 1.75 8.04 -12.03
CA CYS A 149 3.04 7.85 -12.71
C CYS A 149 3.24 8.95 -13.75
N ARG A 150 4.46 9.47 -13.83
CA ARG A 150 4.83 10.42 -14.87
C ARG A 150 6.27 10.23 -15.32
N THR A 151 6.46 10.25 -16.63
CA THR A 151 7.77 10.32 -17.27
C THR A 151 7.90 11.69 -17.91
N TYR A 152 8.95 12.43 -17.56
CA TYR A 152 9.21 13.77 -18.11
C TYR A 152 10.71 13.89 -18.44
N GLY A 153 11.05 13.74 -19.72
CA GLY A 153 12.43 13.62 -20.15
C GLY A 153 13.14 12.47 -19.46
N LEU A 154 14.24 12.77 -18.76
CA LEU A 154 15.02 11.77 -18.02
C LEU A 154 14.59 11.61 -16.55
N VAL A 155 13.37 12.03 -16.21
CA VAL A 155 12.80 11.94 -14.86
C VAL A 155 11.62 10.97 -14.85
N GLY A 156 11.66 10.00 -13.94
CA GLY A 156 10.51 9.17 -13.57
C GLY A 156 9.93 9.64 -12.23
N TYR A 157 8.61 9.81 -12.17
CA TYR A 157 7.87 10.19 -10.98
C TYR A 157 6.80 9.15 -10.70
N MET A 158 6.69 8.72 -9.45
CA MET A 158 5.64 7.83 -9.00
C MET A 158 5.13 8.27 -7.63
N ARG A 159 3.81 8.25 -7.45
CA ARG A 159 3.16 8.70 -6.22
C ARG A 159 2.05 7.74 -5.81
N LEU A 160 2.21 7.13 -4.64
CA LEU A 160 1.27 6.16 -4.08
C LEU A 160 0.28 6.82 -3.10
N VAL A 161 -0.98 6.88 -3.46
CA VAL A 161 -2.04 7.47 -2.66
C VAL A 161 -2.93 6.36 -2.10
N VAL A 162 -2.70 6.02 -0.84
CA VAL A 162 -3.49 5.04 -0.10
C VAL A 162 -3.66 5.48 1.36
N LYS A 163 -4.91 5.48 1.86
CA LYS A 163 -5.22 5.83 3.25
C LYS A 163 -4.50 4.93 4.24
N GLU A 164 -4.65 3.63 4.03
CA GLU A 164 -4.04 2.59 4.84
C GLU A 164 -3.91 1.34 3.99
N HIS A 165 -2.69 0.80 3.93
CA HIS A 165 -2.38 -0.46 3.30
C HIS A 165 -1.71 -1.37 4.33
N THR A 166 -2.38 -2.48 4.65
CA THR A 166 -1.93 -3.45 5.65
C THR A 166 -1.31 -4.65 4.97
N VAL A 167 -0.12 -5.04 5.43
CA VAL A 167 0.69 -6.13 4.87
C VAL A 167 0.95 -7.16 5.97
N VAL A 168 0.56 -8.40 5.71
CA VAL A 168 0.85 -9.54 6.60
C VAL A 168 2.17 -10.19 6.20
N GLU A 169 2.36 -10.50 4.92
CA GLU A 169 3.58 -11.11 4.40
C GLU A 169 4.52 -10.05 3.83
N SER A 170 5.29 -9.42 4.71
CA SER A 170 6.22 -8.36 4.29
C SER A 170 7.47 -8.87 3.58
N HIS A 171 7.73 -10.18 3.61
CA HIS A 171 8.91 -10.87 3.05
C HIS A 171 10.23 -10.15 3.38
N PRO A 172 10.65 -10.10 4.66
CA PRO A 172 11.90 -9.45 5.04
C PRO A 172 13.12 -10.21 4.49
N ASP A 173 14.06 -9.51 3.85
CA ASP A 173 15.26 -10.11 3.26
C ASP A 173 16.14 -10.83 4.29
N ASN A 174 16.33 -10.20 5.44
CA ASN A 174 17.08 -10.77 6.57
C ASN A 174 16.29 -10.51 7.85
N ALA A 175 15.89 -11.59 8.53
CA ALA A 175 15.20 -11.51 9.79
C ALA A 175 15.92 -12.33 10.86
N LEU A 176 15.82 -11.87 12.11
CA LEU A 176 16.27 -12.66 13.25
C LEU A 176 15.33 -13.85 13.45
N GLU A 177 15.92 -14.97 13.85
CA GLU A 177 15.19 -16.20 14.13
C GLU A 177 14.55 -16.16 15.52
N ASP A 178 13.32 -16.69 15.62
CA ASP A 178 12.57 -16.75 16.87
C ASP A 178 12.91 -18.02 17.66
N LEU A 179 14.16 -18.12 18.11
CA LEU A 179 14.69 -19.33 18.78
C LEU A 179 14.30 -19.44 20.26
N ARG A 180 13.75 -18.38 20.87
CA ARG A 180 13.28 -18.38 22.28
C ARG A 180 14.28 -18.94 23.30
N LEU A 181 15.59 -18.82 23.05
CA LEU A 181 16.62 -19.36 23.95
C LEU A 181 16.74 -18.54 25.24
N ASP A 182 16.41 -17.26 25.18
CA ASP A 182 16.29 -16.33 26.30
C ASP A 182 15.04 -16.59 27.15
N GLN A 183 13.92 -16.97 26.50
CA GLN A 183 12.66 -17.30 27.15
C GLN A 183 12.08 -18.63 26.65
N PRO A 184 12.72 -19.77 27.03
CA PRO A 184 12.32 -21.06 26.49
C PRO A 184 10.97 -21.49 27.03
N PHE A 185 10.09 -21.94 26.13
CA PHE A 185 8.79 -22.53 26.48
C PHE A 185 8.95 -23.94 27.05
N THR A 186 7.92 -24.45 27.71
CA THR A 186 7.97 -25.70 28.49
C THR A 186 8.47 -26.88 27.67
N GLU A 187 7.93 -27.05 26.47
CA GLU A 187 8.28 -28.14 25.55
C GLU A 187 9.74 -28.03 25.08
N LEU A 188 10.24 -26.82 24.82
CA LEU A 188 11.64 -26.58 24.48
C LEU A 188 12.57 -26.92 25.65
N ARG A 189 12.21 -26.56 26.88
CA ARG A 189 12.98 -26.93 28.08
C ARG A 189 13.05 -28.44 28.24
N ASN A 190 11.90 -29.11 28.11
CA ASN A 190 11.81 -30.57 28.20
C ASN A 190 12.65 -31.25 27.12
N HIS A 191 12.63 -30.73 25.89
CA HIS A 191 13.44 -31.23 24.79
C HIS A 191 14.94 -31.06 25.08
N ILE A 192 15.39 -29.88 25.52
CA ILE A 192 16.79 -29.63 25.89
C ILE A 192 17.24 -30.55 27.03
N SER A 193 16.40 -30.73 28.06
CA SER A 193 16.69 -31.62 29.20
C SER A 193 16.76 -33.10 28.83
N SER A 194 16.23 -33.52 27.66
CA SER A 194 16.33 -34.89 27.18
C SER A 194 17.74 -35.27 26.67
N TYR A 195 18.61 -34.27 26.44
CA TYR A 195 19.98 -34.50 25.99
C TYR A 195 20.93 -34.67 27.19
N HIS A 196 21.59 -35.83 27.28
CA HIS A 196 22.62 -36.11 28.28
C HIS A 196 24.02 -35.87 27.72
N LEU A 197 24.45 -34.61 27.73
CA LEU A 197 25.72 -34.13 27.14
C LEU A 197 26.96 -34.94 27.58
N ASP A 198 26.96 -35.48 28.81
CA ASP A 198 28.08 -36.23 29.38
C ASP A 198 28.28 -37.63 28.75
N SER A 199 27.31 -38.12 27.99
CA SER A 199 27.29 -39.44 27.36
C SER A 199 27.47 -39.43 25.83
N MET A 200 27.64 -38.23 25.23
CA MET A 200 27.67 -38.05 23.78
C MET A 200 29.10 -37.91 23.24
N ASP A 201 29.36 -38.43 22.03
CA ASP A 201 30.65 -38.26 21.35
C ASP A 201 30.95 -36.77 21.07
N LYS A 202 32.22 -36.37 21.28
CA LYS A 202 32.74 -34.98 21.35
C LYS A 202 32.48 -34.04 20.14
N LYS A 203 31.74 -34.45 19.11
CA LYS A 203 31.49 -33.65 17.90
C LYS A 203 30.26 -32.75 17.95
N VAL A 204 29.47 -32.78 19.03
CA VAL A 204 28.22 -32.02 19.14
C VAL A 204 28.34 -31.01 20.28
N LEU A 205 29.07 -29.93 20.06
CA LEU A 205 29.19 -28.86 21.04
C LEU A 205 29.32 -27.54 20.30
N LEU A 206 28.23 -26.79 20.25
CA LEU A 206 28.27 -25.33 20.20
C LEU A 206 26.92 -24.74 20.62
N LEU A 207 27.02 -23.79 21.56
CA LEU A 207 26.07 -22.74 21.92
C LEU A 207 25.02 -23.05 23.00
N ILE A 208 25.47 -23.09 24.26
CA ILE A 208 24.65 -22.67 25.41
C ILE A 208 25.56 -21.88 26.37
N SER A 209 25.33 -20.56 26.52
CA SER A 209 25.75 -19.87 27.75
C SER A 209 24.84 -18.69 28.09
N ASN A 210 24.15 -18.88 29.22
CA ASN A 210 23.77 -17.97 30.29
C ASN A 210 22.90 -16.74 30.02
N THR A 211 21.73 -16.71 30.65
CA THR A 211 21.20 -15.53 31.37
C THR A 211 20.37 -15.95 32.59
N THR A 212 20.52 -15.21 33.70
CA THR A 212 19.67 -15.28 34.91
C THR A 212 19.26 -13.88 35.34
N HIS A 213 18.08 -13.81 36.00
CA HIS A 213 17.43 -12.67 36.68
C HIS A 213 16.70 -11.67 35.74
N THR A 214 15.49 -11.17 36.00
CA THR A 214 14.79 -10.82 37.27
C THR A 214 13.26 -10.90 37.12
N THR A 215 12.59 -11.06 38.26
CA THR A 215 11.14 -10.93 38.50
C THR A 215 10.69 -9.48 38.72
N ASP A 216 9.42 -9.21 38.40
CA ASP A 216 8.42 -8.38 39.11
C ASP A 216 7.68 -7.35 38.22
N ILE A 217 6.34 -7.42 38.21
CA ILE A 217 5.41 -6.37 38.68
C ILE A 217 3.94 -6.62 38.22
N PHE A 218 3.12 -6.88 39.24
CA PHE A 218 1.70 -6.58 39.52
C PHE A 218 0.69 -5.97 38.50
N ASN A 219 -0.45 -6.68 38.39
CA ASN A 219 -1.88 -6.29 38.31
C ASN A 219 -2.31 -4.83 38.00
N ILE A 220 -3.19 -4.68 36.98
CA ILE A 220 -4.22 -3.62 36.90
C ILE A 220 -5.58 -4.17 36.40
N SER A 221 -6.47 -4.37 37.38
CA SER A 221 -7.93 -4.10 37.43
C SER A 221 -8.87 -4.36 36.23
N LYS A 222 -9.61 -5.47 36.33
CA LYS A 222 -11.07 -5.64 36.59
C LYS A 222 -12.05 -4.42 36.61
N LYS A 223 -11.84 -3.34 35.85
CA LYS A 223 -12.78 -2.19 35.77
C LYS A 223 -13.37 -1.87 34.39
N ILE A 224 -13.10 -2.72 33.38
CA ILE A 224 -13.60 -2.55 32.00
C ILE A 224 -14.85 -3.42 31.70
N TYR A 225 -15.22 -4.33 32.60
CA TYR A 225 -16.27 -5.33 32.36
C TYR A 225 -17.71 -4.80 32.39
N LEU A 226 -17.95 -3.60 32.93
CA LEU A 226 -19.32 -3.05 33.09
C LEU A 226 -19.74 -2.04 32.01
N ILE A 227 -18.81 -1.56 31.17
CA ILE A 227 -19.10 -0.54 30.13
C ILE A 227 -19.50 -1.21 28.80
N SER A 228 -19.21 -2.49 28.61
CA SER A 228 -19.35 -3.18 27.32
C SER A 228 -20.77 -3.65 26.95
N LYS A 229 -21.77 -3.51 27.83
CA LYS A 229 -23.10 -4.12 27.64
C LYS A 229 -24.22 -3.22 27.09
N MET A 230 -24.01 -1.92 26.88
CA MET A 230 -25.10 -0.98 26.54
C MET A 230 -25.12 -0.43 25.10
N TRP A 231 -24.33 -0.99 24.18
CA TRP A 231 -24.08 -0.40 22.85
C TRP A 231 -24.97 -0.90 21.70
N ARG A 232 -26.02 -1.69 21.95
CA ARG A 232 -26.60 -2.53 20.89
C ARG A 232 -27.83 -2.03 20.14
N MET A 233 -28.50 -0.92 20.49
CA MET A 233 -29.69 -0.47 19.72
C MET A 233 -29.88 1.06 19.65
N PRO A 234 -29.88 1.68 18.44
CA PRO A 234 -30.11 3.12 18.24
C PRO A 234 -31.48 3.62 18.72
N THR A 235 -32.52 2.78 18.60
CA THR A 235 -33.89 3.10 18.99
C THR A 235 -34.05 3.29 20.51
N LEU A 236 -33.36 2.49 21.31
CA LEU A 236 -33.37 2.60 22.78
C LEU A 236 -32.56 3.79 23.29
N TYR A 237 -31.48 4.17 22.60
CA TYR A 237 -30.66 5.33 22.97
C TYR A 237 -31.38 6.65 22.72
N ARG A 238 -32.09 6.75 21.58
CA ARG A 238 -32.92 7.92 21.25
C ARG A 238 -34.06 8.14 22.27
N LEU A 239 -34.77 7.07 22.63
CA LEU A 239 -35.79 7.07 23.68
C LEU A 239 -35.25 7.49 25.06
N HIS A 240 -33.97 7.22 25.34
CA HIS A 240 -33.33 7.58 26.61
C HIS A 240 -32.93 9.06 26.66
N ILE A 241 -32.42 9.60 25.55
CA ILE A 241 -32.13 11.04 25.42
C ILE A 241 -33.43 11.84 25.57
N GLU A 242 -34.53 11.40 24.94
CA GLU A 242 -35.86 12.01 25.09
C GLU A 242 -36.39 11.96 26.54
N PHE A 243 -35.93 11.00 27.36
CA PHE A 243 -36.31 10.86 28.78
C PHE A 243 -35.44 11.69 29.74
N LEU A 244 -34.30 12.20 29.25
CA LEU A 244 -33.36 13.02 30.01
C LEU A 244 -33.57 14.53 29.80
N ILE A 245 -34.47 14.92 28.89
CA ILE A 245 -34.87 16.30 28.69
C ILE A 245 -35.71 16.72 29.90
N ASP A 246 -35.23 17.70 30.66
CA ASP A 246 -35.97 18.25 31.79
C ASP A 246 -37.27 18.90 31.29
N LEU A 247 -38.34 18.71 32.06
CA LEU A 247 -39.63 19.34 31.79
C LEU A 247 -39.66 20.68 32.53
N ASN A 248 -39.96 21.74 31.81
CA ASN A 248 -40.20 23.05 32.41
C ASN A 248 -41.48 23.02 33.29
N GLU A 249 -41.73 24.08 34.08
CA GLU A 249 -42.83 24.12 35.08
C GLU A 249 -44.23 23.83 34.52
N ASN A 250 -44.41 23.88 33.19
CA ASN A 250 -45.64 23.58 32.48
C ASN A 250 -45.73 22.15 31.91
N GLY A 251 -44.74 21.29 32.18
CA GLY A 251 -44.70 19.91 31.69
C GLY A 251 -44.33 19.77 30.20
N ALA A 252 -43.74 20.79 29.58
CA ALA A 252 -43.21 20.73 28.23
C ALA A 252 -41.69 20.47 28.26
N PRO A 253 -41.11 19.79 27.26
CA PRO A 253 -39.66 19.62 27.18
C PRO A 253 -38.97 20.98 27.08
N GLU A 254 -37.90 21.18 27.82
CA GLU A 254 -37.04 22.37 27.68
C GLU A 254 -36.27 22.28 26.34
N GLU A 255 -36.37 23.31 25.50
CA GLU A 255 -35.70 23.34 24.20
C GLU A 255 -34.21 23.65 24.38
N GLU A 256 -33.39 22.61 24.42
CA GLU A 256 -31.94 22.72 24.45
C GLU A 256 -31.32 22.18 23.14
N GLU A 257 -30.64 23.05 22.38
CA GLU A 257 -30.06 22.72 21.07
C GLU A 257 -29.04 21.55 21.09
N ASN A 258 -28.38 21.33 22.23
CA ASN A 258 -27.41 20.24 22.45
C ASN A 258 -28.07 18.83 22.37
N PHE A 259 -29.31 18.68 22.84
CA PHE A 259 -30.06 17.42 22.85
C PHE A 259 -30.62 17.14 21.46
N ASP A 260 -31.06 18.17 20.74
CA ASP A 260 -31.44 18.08 19.33
C ASP A 260 -30.26 17.69 18.44
N GLU A 261 -29.08 18.24 18.70
CA GLU A 261 -27.84 17.86 18.02
C GLU A 261 -27.44 16.41 18.35
N ALA A 262 -27.56 15.99 19.61
CA ALA A 262 -27.31 14.61 20.02
C ALA A 262 -28.26 13.63 19.32
N ILE A 263 -29.58 13.90 19.30
CA ILE A 263 -30.60 13.07 18.62
C ILE A 263 -30.34 12.98 17.11
N LYS A 264 -29.97 14.08 16.47
CA LYS A 264 -29.59 14.10 15.03
C LYS A 264 -28.36 13.25 14.76
N ASN A 265 -27.40 13.26 15.68
CA ASN A 265 -26.13 12.54 15.55
C ASN A 265 -26.16 11.08 16.04
N VAL A 266 -27.22 10.60 16.71
CA VAL A 266 -27.32 9.20 17.17
C VAL A 266 -27.12 8.20 16.03
N ASN A 267 -27.71 8.47 14.86
CA ASN A 267 -27.65 7.55 13.71
C ASN A 267 -26.28 7.54 13.02
N THR A 268 -25.52 8.65 13.08
CA THR A 268 -24.16 8.74 12.52
C THR A 268 -23.12 8.25 13.52
N ALA A 269 -23.31 8.49 14.81
CA ALA A 269 -22.41 8.09 15.90
C ALA A 269 -22.49 6.60 16.26
N LEU A 270 -23.63 5.93 16.04
CA LEU A 270 -23.83 4.51 16.31
C LEU A 270 -23.57 3.59 15.10
N ASN A 271 -22.93 4.09 14.05
CA ASN A 271 -22.48 3.23 12.97
C ASN A 271 -21.43 2.23 13.51
N PRO A 272 -21.62 0.90 13.31
CA PRO A 272 -20.63 -0.07 13.74
C PRO A 272 -19.29 0.24 13.05
N THR A 273 -18.24 0.46 13.85
CA THR A 273 -16.88 0.60 13.32
C THR A 273 -16.57 -0.64 12.50
N LYS A 274 -16.42 -0.47 11.18
CA LYS A 274 -16.00 -1.56 10.28
C LYS A 274 -14.53 -1.84 10.51
N THR A 275 -14.21 -2.69 11.49
CA THR A 275 -12.85 -3.17 11.71
C THR A 275 -12.49 -4.21 10.66
N SER A 276 -11.39 -4.00 9.93
CA SER A 276 -10.88 -4.92 8.92
C SER A 276 -10.39 -6.23 9.57
N ALA A 277 -10.29 -7.30 8.77
CA ALA A 277 -9.78 -8.58 9.24
C ALA A 277 -8.36 -8.44 9.85
N PHE A 278 -7.51 -7.62 9.24
CA PHE A 278 -6.17 -7.32 9.74
C PHE A 278 -6.17 -6.81 11.18
N TRP A 279 -6.98 -5.79 11.49
CA TRP A 279 -7.03 -5.22 12.84
C TRP A 279 -7.69 -6.15 13.85
N MET A 280 -8.61 -7.01 13.42
CA MET A 280 -9.18 -8.07 14.27
C MET A 280 -8.12 -9.11 14.64
N MET A 281 -7.31 -9.55 13.67
CA MET A 281 -6.18 -10.47 13.92
C MET A 281 -5.10 -9.82 14.78
N ALA A 282 -4.75 -8.55 14.51
CA ALA A 282 -3.79 -7.79 15.31
C ALA A 282 -4.23 -7.65 16.78
N ARG A 283 -5.53 -7.43 17.02
CA ARG A 283 -6.11 -7.42 18.37
C ARG A 283 -6.02 -8.80 19.02
N GLY A 284 -6.32 -9.88 18.30
CA GLY A 284 -6.19 -11.25 18.81
C GLY A 284 -4.76 -11.59 19.23
N VAL A 285 -3.77 -11.18 18.43
CA VAL A 285 -2.35 -11.32 18.78
C VAL A 285 -2.01 -10.46 20.00
N ARG A 286 -2.50 -9.21 20.08
CA ARG A 286 -2.29 -8.36 21.27
C ARG A 286 -2.81 -9.03 22.55
N ASP A 287 -3.99 -9.64 22.49
CA ASP A 287 -4.59 -10.29 23.66
C ASP A 287 -3.84 -11.58 24.02
N PHE A 288 -3.32 -12.32 23.04
CA PHE A 288 -2.37 -13.41 23.29
C PHE A 288 -1.12 -12.91 24.02
N VAL A 289 -0.47 -11.85 23.54
CA VAL A 289 0.76 -11.30 24.16
C VAL A 289 0.52 -10.94 25.63
N GLN A 290 -0.64 -10.37 25.95
CA GLN A 290 -0.98 -9.92 27.30
C GLN A 290 -1.32 -11.06 28.26
N ASN A 291 -1.78 -12.21 27.77
CA ASN A 291 -2.28 -13.31 28.59
C ASN A 291 -1.38 -14.54 28.51
N GLU A 292 -1.40 -15.27 27.39
CA GLU A 292 -0.69 -16.55 27.25
C GLU A 292 0.76 -16.40 26.77
N GLY A 293 1.05 -15.32 26.05
CA GLY A 293 2.37 -15.04 25.46
C GLY A 293 3.40 -14.48 26.44
N ASN A 294 3.00 -14.12 27.67
CA ASN A 294 3.88 -13.52 28.69
C ASN A 294 4.71 -12.33 28.17
N GLY A 295 4.09 -11.44 27.40
CA GLY A 295 4.76 -10.29 26.77
C GLY A 295 5.47 -10.61 25.44
N SER A 296 5.50 -11.88 25.01
CA SER A 296 6.06 -12.30 23.72
C SER A 296 4.98 -12.60 22.68
N LEU A 297 5.34 -12.42 21.40
CA LEU A 297 4.50 -12.79 20.26
C LEU A 297 4.28 -14.32 20.18
N PRO A 298 3.30 -14.80 19.39
CA PRO A 298 3.19 -16.22 19.03
C PRO A 298 4.50 -16.74 18.41
N VAL A 299 4.87 -17.98 18.72
CA VAL A 299 6.09 -18.60 18.17
C VAL A 299 5.94 -18.77 16.65
N ARG A 300 6.99 -18.40 15.89
CA ARG A 300 6.98 -18.48 14.41
C ARG A 300 6.82 -19.91 13.88
N GLY A 301 7.41 -20.89 14.57
CA GLY A 301 7.31 -22.30 14.25
C GLY A 301 8.33 -22.82 13.22
N THR A 302 9.25 -21.98 12.78
CA THR A 302 10.35 -22.33 11.86
C THR A 302 11.69 -22.14 12.53
N ILE A 303 12.66 -22.99 12.20
CA ILE A 303 14.06 -22.87 12.59
C ILE A 303 14.94 -22.96 11.34
N PRO A 304 16.09 -22.28 11.31
CA PRO A 304 17.02 -22.35 10.18
C PRO A 304 17.62 -23.75 10.06
N ASP A 305 18.15 -24.06 8.88
CA ASP A 305 18.92 -25.28 8.68
C ASP A 305 20.18 -25.27 9.56
N MET A 306 20.54 -26.44 10.09
CA MET A 306 21.73 -26.61 10.91
C MET A 306 22.28 -28.02 10.82
N ILE A 307 23.60 -28.13 10.98
CA ILE A 307 24.29 -29.42 10.98
C ILE A 307 23.87 -30.20 12.23
N ALA A 308 23.01 -31.20 12.03
CA ALA A 308 22.53 -32.10 13.05
C ALA A 308 22.20 -33.46 12.43
N ASP A 309 22.08 -34.50 13.26
CA ASP A 309 21.50 -35.76 12.82
C ASP A 309 20.06 -35.53 12.36
N SER A 310 19.63 -36.16 11.26
CA SER A 310 18.31 -35.95 10.65
C SER A 310 17.16 -36.07 11.67
N ASP A 311 17.19 -37.09 12.51
CA ASP A 311 16.15 -37.33 13.53
C ASP A 311 16.14 -36.24 14.61
N LYS A 312 17.32 -35.74 15.02
CA LYS A 312 17.42 -34.68 16.03
C LYS A 312 16.90 -33.35 15.47
N PHE A 313 17.25 -33.03 14.23
CA PHE A 313 16.77 -31.82 13.56
C PHE A 313 15.25 -31.85 13.37
N ILE A 314 14.69 -32.97 12.89
CA ILE A 314 13.25 -33.14 12.71
C ILE A 314 12.51 -33.03 14.05
N ASN A 315 13.02 -33.66 15.11
CA ASN A 315 12.42 -33.57 16.44
C ASN A 315 12.42 -32.13 16.98
N LEU A 316 13.54 -31.41 16.85
CA LEU A 316 13.62 -30.01 17.26
C LEU A 316 12.65 -29.14 16.43
N GLN A 317 12.60 -29.33 15.12
CA GLN A 317 11.67 -28.61 14.24
C GLN A 317 10.21 -28.85 14.64
N ASN A 318 9.84 -30.09 14.99
CA ASN A 318 8.50 -30.43 15.44
C ASN A 318 8.12 -29.72 16.74
N VAL A 319 9.05 -29.56 17.69
CA VAL A 319 8.80 -28.81 18.94
C VAL A 319 8.37 -27.37 18.66
N TYR A 320 9.05 -26.67 17.74
CA TYR A 320 8.65 -25.30 17.35
C TYR A 320 7.34 -25.28 16.57
N ARG A 321 7.17 -26.23 15.64
CA ARG A 321 5.95 -26.33 14.81
C ARG A 321 4.70 -26.57 15.66
N GLU A 322 4.76 -27.50 16.60
CA GLU A 322 3.65 -27.80 17.51
C GLU A 322 3.33 -26.61 18.40
N LYS A 323 4.37 -25.94 18.94
CA LYS A 323 4.17 -24.73 19.75
C LYS A 323 3.49 -23.61 18.95
N ALA A 324 3.91 -23.38 17.70
CA ALA A 324 3.28 -22.39 16.83
C ALA A 324 1.81 -22.70 16.53
N LEU A 325 1.46 -23.99 16.32
CA LEU A 325 0.07 -24.42 16.14
C LEU A 325 -0.78 -24.19 17.40
N GLN A 326 -0.21 -24.46 18.58
CA GLN A 326 -0.88 -24.19 19.85
C GLN A 326 -1.12 -22.69 20.06
N ASP A 327 -0.11 -21.86 19.81
CA ASP A 327 -0.23 -20.40 19.95
C ASP A 327 -1.27 -19.83 18.97
N ALA A 328 -1.24 -20.28 17.70
CA ALA A 328 -2.23 -19.88 16.70
C ALA A 328 -3.67 -20.29 17.08
N ALA A 329 -3.85 -21.46 17.71
CA ALA A 329 -5.15 -21.90 18.20
C ALA A 329 -5.68 -21.02 19.35
N VAL A 330 -4.80 -20.52 20.22
CA VAL A 330 -5.17 -19.56 21.27
C VAL A 330 -5.55 -18.22 20.66
N VAL A 331 -4.74 -17.70 19.72
CA VAL A 331 -5.05 -16.46 18.99
C VAL A 331 -6.40 -16.57 18.26
N SER A 332 -6.70 -17.72 17.65
CA SER A 332 -7.98 -17.99 17.00
C SER A 332 -9.18 -17.86 17.96
N LYS A 333 -9.06 -18.36 19.20
CA LYS A 333 -10.11 -18.21 20.22
C LYS A 333 -10.35 -16.75 20.61
N HIS A 334 -9.30 -15.95 20.74
CA HIS A 334 -9.41 -14.50 20.98
C HIS A 334 -10.13 -13.80 19.83
N ILE A 335 -9.72 -14.09 18.58
CA ILE A 335 -10.34 -13.55 17.37
C ILE A 335 -11.83 -13.91 17.29
N GLN A 336 -12.20 -15.17 17.50
CA GLN A 336 -13.60 -15.62 17.51
C GLN A 336 -14.43 -14.87 18.56
N SER A 337 -13.87 -14.66 19.75
CA SER A 337 -14.52 -13.89 20.82
C SER A 337 -14.74 -12.42 20.41
N HIS A 338 -13.76 -11.81 19.73
CA HIS A 338 -13.90 -10.45 19.20
C HIS A 338 -14.94 -10.36 18.07
N LEU A 339 -14.95 -11.32 17.14
CA LEU A 339 -15.94 -11.38 16.06
C LEU A 339 -17.37 -11.47 16.63
N GLN A 340 -17.59 -12.34 17.62
CA GLN A 340 -18.87 -12.45 18.32
C GLN A 340 -19.27 -11.15 19.04
N ALA A 341 -18.33 -10.44 19.65
CA ALA A 341 -18.60 -9.16 20.32
C ALA A 341 -19.08 -8.09 19.33
N VAL A 342 -18.43 -8.00 18.16
CA VAL A 342 -18.74 -7.05 17.08
C VAL A 342 -19.90 -7.50 16.18
N GLY A 343 -20.43 -8.71 16.40
CA GLY A 343 -21.56 -9.25 15.63
C GLY A 343 -21.19 -9.77 14.24
N LYS A 344 -19.91 -10.11 14.01
CA LYS A 344 -19.44 -10.78 12.78
C LYS A 344 -19.46 -12.30 12.95
N PRO A 345 -19.71 -13.08 11.88
CA PRO A 345 -19.59 -14.54 11.92
C PRO A 345 -18.19 -14.98 12.33
N SER A 346 -18.09 -16.03 13.14
CA SER A 346 -16.81 -16.61 13.57
C SER A 346 -15.97 -17.14 12.41
N GLU A 347 -16.60 -17.47 11.29
CA GLU A 347 -15.99 -18.01 10.07
C GLU A 347 -15.53 -16.90 9.10
N SER A 348 -15.68 -15.62 9.45
CA SER A 348 -15.30 -14.50 8.58
C SER A 348 -13.79 -14.32 8.37
N ILE A 349 -12.96 -15.02 9.17
CA ILE A 349 -11.50 -15.06 9.03
C ILE A 349 -11.10 -16.53 9.06
N SER A 350 -10.38 -16.99 8.03
CA SER A 350 -10.03 -18.40 7.91
C SER A 350 -8.93 -18.79 8.91
N GLU A 351 -8.87 -20.07 9.27
CA GLU A 351 -7.80 -20.58 10.14
C GLU A 351 -6.42 -20.48 9.46
N GLN A 352 -6.38 -20.54 8.13
CA GLN A 352 -5.16 -20.37 7.34
C GLN A 352 -4.63 -18.93 7.46
N ASP A 353 -5.51 -17.93 7.36
CA ASP A 353 -5.14 -16.52 7.54
C ASP A 353 -4.60 -16.26 8.95
N ILE A 354 -5.22 -16.84 9.98
CA ILE A 354 -4.77 -16.70 11.36
C ILE A 354 -3.38 -17.31 11.57
N LYS A 355 -3.14 -18.51 11.01
CA LYS A 355 -1.82 -19.18 11.07
C LYS A 355 -0.75 -18.34 10.36
N LEU A 356 -1.06 -17.83 9.18
CA LEU A 356 -0.18 -16.94 8.42
C LEU A 356 0.12 -15.66 9.21
N PHE A 357 -0.90 -15.06 9.80
CA PHE A 357 -0.77 -13.86 10.63
C PHE A 357 0.10 -14.08 11.86
N CYS A 358 -0.05 -15.23 12.54
CA CYS A 358 0.80 -15.59 13.69
C CYS A 358 2.25 -15.80 13.27
N LYS A 359 2.48 -16.52 12.16
CA LYS A 359 3.83 -16.74 11.60
C LYS A 359 4.51 -15.42 11.25
N SER A 360 3.75 -14.46 10.73
CA SER A 360 4.24 -13.14 10.32
C SER A 360 4.07 -12.04 11.38
N ALA A 361 3.71 -12.38 12.62
CA ALA A 361 3.34 -11.39 13.64
C ALA A 361 4.46 -10.37 13.94
N ALA A 362 5.72 -10.79 13.84
CA ALA A 362 6.88 -9.92 14.03
C ALA A 362 7.17 -9.00 12.82
N PHE A 363 6.53 -9.26 11.68
CA PHE A 363 6.82 -8.63 10.39
C PHE A 363 5.63 -7.87 9.81
N LEU A 364 4.54 -7.72 10.57
CA LEU A 364 3.38 -6.96 10.15
C LEU A 364 3.80 -5.53 9.81
N ARG A 365 3.32 -5.02 8.67
CA ARG A 365 3.57 -3.64 8.24
C ARG A 365 2.26 -2.94 7.93
N VAL A 366 2.22 -1.66 8.26
CA VAL A 366 1.12 -0.76 7.91
C VAL A 366 1.74 0.44 7.23
N VAL A 367 1.31 0.72 6.00
CA VAL A 367 1.70 1.91 5.24
C VAL A 367 0.50 2.84 5.19
N ARG A 368 0.70 4.09 5.58
CA ARG A 368 -0.30 5.15 5.47
C ARG A 368 0.33 6.30 4.69
N CYS A 369 -0.24 6.59 3.53
CA CYS A 369 0.20 7.71 2.72
C CYS A 369 -0.68 8.92 3.00
N ARG A 370 -0.11 10.10 2.81
CA ARG A 370 -0.87 11.35 2.81
C ARG A 370 -1.71 11.44 1.54
N SER A 371 -2.83 12.14 1.62
CA SER A 371 -3.64 12.44 0.44
C SER A 371 -2.91 13.43 -0.48
N LEU A 372 -3.32 13.48 -1.76
CA LEU A 372 -2.83 14.53 -2.66
C LEU A 372 -3.27 15.93 -2.19
N ALA A 373 -4.46 16.08 -1.62
CA ALA A 373 -4.91 17.37 -1.12
C ALA A 373 -3.96 17.93 -0.03
N GLU A 374 -3.47 17.06 0.86
CA GLU A 374 -2.51 17.44 1.89
C GLU A 374 -1.13 17.81 1.34
N GLU A 375 -0.68 17.16 0.26
CA GLU A 375 0.59 17.48 -0.40
C GLU A 375 0.53 18.77 -1.22
N TYR A 376 -0.63 19.17 -1.75
CA TYR A 376 -0.76 20.35 -2.60
C TYR A 376 -1.21 21.60 -1.83
N SER A 377 -1.80 21.43 -0.64
CA SER A 377 -2.20 22.54 0.22
C SER A 377 -1.00 23.27 0.82
N THR A 378 -1.05 24.60 0.82
CA THR A 378 -0.02 25.49 1.40
C THR A 378 0.19 25.29 2.90
N ASP A 379 -0.86 24.85 3.60
CA ASP A 379 -0.88 24.72 5.06
C ASP A 379 -0.25 23.41 5.53
N THR A 380 -0.44 22.34 4.75
CA THR A 380 0.02 20.99 5.07
C THR A 380 1.24 20.59 4.26
N PHE A 381 1.75 21.45 3.38
CA PHE A 381 2.94 21.18 2.58
C PHE A 381 4.14 20.78 3.45
N GLN A 382 4.84 19.71 3.09
CA GLN A 382 5.93 19.16 3.91
C GLN A 382 7.24 19.94 3.75
N LYS A 383 7.24 21.20 4.22
CA LYS A 383 8.33 22.18 4.07
C LYS A 383 9.64 21.67 4.67
N ASP A 384 9.60 21.16 5.90
CA ASP A 384 10.81 20.73 6.63
C ASP A 384 11.53 19.58 5.90
N THR A 385 10.78 18.61 5.38
CA THR A 385 11.35 17.48 4.62
C THR A 385 11.97 17.98 3.31
N ILE A 386 11.27 18.85 2.58
CA ILE A 386 11.77 19.40 1.32
C ILE A 386 13.04 20.23 1.57
N THR A 387 13.02 21.13 2.55
CA THR A 387 14.18 21.96 2.90
C THR A 387 15.38 21.11 3.31
N SER A 388 15.18 20.10 4.18
CA SER A 388 16.26 19.19 4.59
C SER A 388 16.83 18.38 3.42
N CYS A 389 16.01 17.89 2.50
CA CYS A 389 16.51 17.19 1.32
C CYS A 389 17.29 18.13 0.37
N MET A 390 16.87 19.39 0.29
CA MET A 390 17.50 20.42 -0.55
C MET A 390 18.79 21.01 0.04
N ASP A 391 19.22 20.59 1.25
CA ASP A 391 20.58 20.88 1.75
C ASP A 391 21.66 20.31 0.81
N SER A 392 21.32 19.21 0.10
CA SER A 392 22.07 18.74 -1.06
C SER A 392 21.43 19.29 -2.34
N PRO A 393 22.08 20.24 -3.05
CA PRO A 393 21.51 20.85 -4.25
C PRO A 393 21.22 19.88 -5.40
N ASP A 394 21.83 18.69 -5.37
CA ASP A 394 21.69 17.66 -6.39
C ASP A 394 20.78 16.48 -5.92
N SER A 395 20.09 16.64 -4.79
CA SER A 395 19.07 15.67 -4.35
C SER A 395 17.95 15.55 -5.39
N GLU A 396 17.41 14.35 -5.58
CA GLU A 396 16.26 14.09 -6.45
C GLU A 396 15.01 14.92 -6.07
N MET A 397 14.98 15.50 -4.86
CA MET A 397 13.95 16.45 -4.45
C MET A 397 13.83 17.65 -5.40
N VAL A 398 14.95 18.09 -6.01
CA VAL A 398 14.93 19.18 -6.98
C VAL A 398 14.06 18.83 -8.20
N LEU A 399 14.05 17.55 -8.61
CA LEU A 399 13.25 17.07 -9.75
C LEU A 399 11.76 17.11 -9.41
N TYR A 400 11.38 16.83 -8.16
CA TYR A 400 10.01 17.01 -7.69
C TYR A 400 9.57 18.49 -7.78
N LEU A 401 10.39 19.42 -7.27
CA LEU A 401 10.11 20.85 -7.34
C LEU A 401 10.02 21.35 -8.79
N MET A 402 10.86 20.82 -9.67
CA MET A 402 10.82 21.13 -11.10
C MET A 402 9.56 20.59 -11.77
N LEU A 403 9.11 19.38 -11.45
CA LEU A 403 7.84 18.83 -11.96
C LEU A 403 6.64 19.70 -11.52
N ARG A 404 6.58 20.09 -10.25
CA ARG A 404 5.55 21.04 -9.75
C ARG A 404 5.60 22.38 -10.48
N SER A 405 6.81 22.87 -10.79
CA SER A 405 7.01 24.11 -11.52
C SER A 405 6.59 23.99 -13.00
N VAL A 406 6.80 22.83 -13.61
CA VAL A 406 6.32 22.52 -14.97
C VAL A 406 4.80 22.46 -15.03
N ASP A 407 4.14 21.91 -14.02
CA ASP A 407 2.67 21.89 -13.97
C ASP A 407 2.10 23.30 -13.82
N ARG A 408 2.74 24.16 -13.03
CA ARG A 408 2.42 25.58 -12.96
C ARG A 408 2.62 26.28 -14.31
N PHE A 409 3.72 26.00 -15.00
CA PHE A 409 3.94 26.52 -16.36
C PHE A 409 2.82 26.08 -17.31
N TYR A 410 2.42 24.79 -17.26
CA TYR A 410 1.33 24.26 -18.07
C TYR A 410 -0.01 24.96 -17.77
N GLN A 411 -0.32 25.21 -16.50
CA GLN A 411 -1.53 25.96 -16.10
C GLN A 411 -1.52 27.39 -16.66
N GLN A 412 -0.37 28.07 -16.69
CA GLN A 412 -0.27 29.46 -17.15
C GLN A 412 -0.22 29.60 -18.67
N HIS A 413 0.39 28.63 -19.38
CA HIS A 413 0.67 28.74 -20.81
C HIS A 413 -0.08 27.73 -21.67
N SER A 414 -0.83 26.80 -21.07
CA SER A 414 -1.58 25.72 -21.74
C SER A 414 -0.71 24.83 -22.65
N ARG A 415 0.59 24.77 -22.37
CA ARG A 415 1.57 23.91 -23.03
C ARG A 415 2.74 23.66 -22.07
N TYR A 416 3.52 22.61 -22.34
CA TYR A 416 4.75 22.36 -21.59
C TYR A 416 5.92 23.22 -22.09
N PRO A 417 6.96 23.45 -21.26
CA PRO A 417 8.12 24.24 -21.66
C PRO A 417 9.00 23.48 -22.66
N GLY A 418 9.47 24.20 -23.69
CA GLY A 418 10.48 23.70 -24.64
C GLY A 418 10.04 22.57 -25.56
N VAL A 419 8.74 22.37 -25.79
CA VAL A 419 8.21 21.31 -26.68
C VAL A 419 8.78 21.43 -28.10
N TYR A 420 8.91 22.65 -28.61
CA TYR A 420 9.59 22.91 -29.87
C TYR A 420 10.94 23.59 -29.65
N ASN A 421 11.93 23.25 -30.47
CA ASN A 421 13.31 23.77 -30.36
C ASN A 421 13.40 25.31 -30.28
N TYR A 422 12.53 26.03 -31.00
CA TYR A 422 12.54 27.49 -31.00
C TYR A 422 11.98 28.11 -29.70
N GLN A 423 11.30 27.33 -28.85
CA GLN A 423 10.70 27.78 -27.60
C GLN A 423 11.65 27.69 -26.41
N VAL A 424 12.70 26.86 -26.50
CA VAL A 424 13.57 26.50 -25.36
C VAL A 424 14.16 27.75 -24.69
N GLU A 425 14.78 28.64 -25.46
CA GLU A 425 15.42 29.86 -24.93
C GLU A 425 14.44 30.81 -24.24
N GLU A 426 13.25 31.00 -24.85
CA GLU A 426 12.23 31.87 -24.28
C GLU A 426 11.64 31.26 -22.98
N ASP A 427 11.42 29.95 -22.98
CA ASP A 427 10.76 29.23 -21.90
C ASP A 427 11.62 29.07 -20.65
N ILE A 428 12.95 29.10 -20.75
CA ILE A 428 13.85 29.05 -19.59
C ILE A 428 13.50 30.16 -18.60
N SER A 429 13.33 31.39 -19.10
CA SER A 429 12.99 32.54 -18.25
C SER A 429 11.62 32.40 -17.60
N LYS A 430 10.62 31.91 -18.34
CA LYS A 430 9.25 31.69 -17.88
C LYS A 430 9.16 30.55 -16.86
N LEU A 431 9.88 29.46 -17.08
CA LEU A 431 9.95 28.34 -16.14
C LEU A 431 10.65 28.76 -14.84
N LYS A 432 11.71 29.58 -14.92
CA LYS A 432 12.36 30.14 -13.72
C LYS A 432 11.39 30.99 -12.89
N LEU A 433 10.52 31.78 -13.54
CA LEU A 433 9.46 32.52 -12.85
C LEU A 433 8.47 31.58 -12.14
N CYS A 434 8.08 30.47 -12.78
CA CYS A 434 7.23 29.46 -12.17
C CYS A 434 7.88 28.81 -10.94
N VAL A 435 9.18 28.49 -11.01
CA VAL A 435 9.96 27.96 -9.88
C VAL A 435 9.95 28.96 -8.72
N ASN A 436 10.33 30.22 -8.98
CA ASN A 436 10.37 31.24 -7.93
C ASN A 436 8.99 31.48 -7.30
N SER A 437 7.94 31.50 -8.11
CA SER A 437 6.56 31.61 -7.64
C SER A 437 6.16 30.44 -6.74
N LEU A 438 6.51 29.20 -7.11
CA LEU A 438 6.22 28.00 -6.30
C LEU A 438 6.90 28.07 -4.94
N LEU A 439 8.18 28.44 -4.93
CA LEU A 439 8.97 28.57 -3.70
C LEU A 439 8.42 29.66 -2.79
N GLN A 440 8.03 30.81 -3.35
CA GLN A 440 7.44 31.91 -2.59
C GLN A 440 6.09 31.54 -1.98
N GLU A 441 5.20 30.92 -2.75
CA GLU A 441 3.86 30.52 -2.31
C GLU A 441 3.92 29.54 -1.12
N HIS A 442 4.86 28.60 -1.16
CA HIS A 442 5.01 27.61 -0.09
C HIS A 442 5.99 28.06 1.01
N GLY A 443 6.61 29.23 0.88
CA GLY A 443 7.59 29.77 1.84
C GLY A 443 8.89 28.96 1.92
N LEU A 444 9.31 28.33 0.83
CA LEU A 444 10.54 27.53 0.76
C LEU A 444 11.76 28.42 0.47
N SER A 445 12.73 28.43 1.39
CA SER A 445 14.02 29.11 1.21
C SER A 445 15.09 28.17 0.67
N VAL A 446 14.83 27.53 -0.47
CA VAL A 446 15.76 26.58 -1.12
C VAL A 446 16.29 27.13 -2.44
N ASN A 447 17.50 26.75 -2.83
CA ASN A 447 18.11 27.19 -4.09
C ASN A 447 18.01 26.08 -5.15
N VAL A 448 17.33 26.37 -6.26
CA VAL A 448 17.28 25.49 -7.44
C VAL A 448 18.27 26.01 -8.48
N LYS A 449 19.30 25.22 -8.80
CA LYS A 449 20.31 25.56 -9.82
C LYS A 449 19.64 25.80 -11.18
N ASP A 450 20.13 26.80 -11.91
CA ASP A 450 19.60 27.13 -13.23
C ASP A 450 19.75 25.98 -14.22
N ASP A 451 20.77 25.14 -14.07
CA ASP A 451 20.99 23.94 -14.88
C ASP A 451 19.75 23.04 -14.95
N TYR A 452 19.02 22.87 -13.85
CA TYR A 452 17.78 22.10 -13.85
C TYR A 452 16.65 22.78 -14.64
N VAL A 453 16.58 24.11 -14.60
CA VAL A 453 15.59 24.87 -15.38
C VAL A 453 15.86 24.74 -16.88
N HIS A 454 17.13 24.87 -17.28
CA HIS A 454 17.57 24.64 -18.64
C HIS A 454 17.26 23.21 -19.10
N GLU A 455 17.59 22.21 -18.28
CA GLU A 455 17.40 20.80 -18.63
C GLU A 455 15.92 20.43 -18.76
N PHE A 456 15.04 20.95 -17.90
CA PHE A 456 13.58 20.70 -18.01
C PHE A 456 12.94 21.36 -19.23
N CYS A 457 13.48 22.48 -19.73
CA CYS A 457 13.07 23.03 -21.02
C CYS A 457 13.63 22.18 -22.17
N ARG A 458 14.87 21.69 -22.06
CA ARG A 458 15.48 20.81 -23.05
C ARG A 458 14.74 19.48 -23.20
N TYR A 459 14.13 18.97 -22.14
CA TYR A 459 13.31 17.76 -22.22
C TYR A 459 12.08 17.91 -23.11
N GLY A 460 11.51 19.12 -23.24
CA GLY A 460 10.36 19.38 -24.11
C GLY A 460 9.14 18.50 -23.83
N ALA A 461 8.94 18.07 -22.57
CA ALA A 461 7.93 17.09 -22.16
C ALA A 461 7.99 15.74 -22.89
N ALA A 462 9.16 15.35 -23.41
CA ALA A 462 9.34 14.05 -24.03
C ALA A 462 9.11 12.91 -23.03
N GLU A 463 8.69 11.76 -23.55
CA GLU A 463 8.52 10.51 -22.80
C GLU A 463 9.51 9.45 -23.32
N PRO A 464 10.82 9.51 -23.04
CA PRO A 464 11.77 8.51 -23.54
C PRO A 464 11.38 7.08 -23.13
N HIS A 465 11.29 6.16 -24.10
CA HIS A 465 10.84 4.77 -23.85
C HIS A 465 11.61 4.09 -22.72
N THR A 466 12.93 4.29 -22.63
CA THR A 466 13.77 3.64 -21.62
C THR A 466 13.41 4.06 -20.19
N VAL A 467 13.06 5.34 -20.00
CA VAL A 467 12.60 5.86 -18.69
C VAL A 467 11.20 5.36 -18.40
N ALA A 468 10.33 5.36 -19.41
CA ALA A 468 8.99 4.80 -19.33
C ALA A 468 9.00 3.30 -18.98
N SER A 469 9.90 2.51 -19.55
CA SER A 469 10.08 1.08 -19.25
C SER A 469 10.61 0.84 -17.83
N PHE A 470 11.59 1.64 -17.37
CA PHE A 470 12.07 1.57 -15.99
C PHE A 470 10.91 1.83 -15.01
N LEU A 471 10.18 2.92 -15.23
CA LEU A 471 9.04 3.29 -14.40
C LEU A 471 7.91 2.26 -14.51
N GLY A 472 7.73 1.67 -15.70
CA GLY A 472 6.75 0.62 -15.98
C GLY A 472 6.97 -0.63 -15.14
N GLY A 473 8.22 -1.08 -15.02
CA GLY A 473 8.58 -2.21 -14.14
C GLY A 473 8.38 -1.87 -12.66
N ALA A 474 8.86 -0.71 -12.21
CA ALA A 474 8.73 -0.28 -10.82
C ALA A 474 7.26 -0.14 -10.40
N ALA A 475 6.45 0.59 -11.17
CA ALA A 475 5.06 0.85 -10.88
C ALA A 475 4.18 -0.41 -10.96
N ALA A 476 4.45 -1.32 -11.90
CA ALA A 476 3.74 -2.60 -11.96
C ALA A 476 4.03 -3.45 -10.72
N GLN A 477 5.28 -3.47 -10.23
CA GLN A 477 5.60 -4.19 -9.00
C GLN A 477 4.88 -3.59 -7.80
N GLU A 478 4.84 -2.26 -7.66
CA GLU A 478 4.07 -1.61 -6.59
C GLU A 478 2.58 -1.92 -6.68
N ALA A 479 2.02 -1.96 -7.89
CA ALA A 479 0.64 -2.39 -8.11
C ALA A 479 0.39 -3.84 -7.65
N ILE A 480 1.31 -4.77 -7.95
CA ILE A 480 1.23 -6.17 -7.47
C ILE A 480 1.26 -6.23 -5.95
N LYS A 481 2.12 -5.44 -5.28
CA LYS A 481 2.15 -5.38 -3.81
C LYS A 481 0.81 -4.95 -3.23
N LEU A 482 0.20 -3.92 -3.82
CA LEU A 482 -1.10 -3.40 -3.39
C LEU A 482 -2.23 -4.42 -3.57
N ILE A 483 -2.21 -5.17 -4.67
CA ILE A 483 -3.23 -6.18 -4.99
C ILE A 483 -3.08 -7.41 -4.09
N THR A 484 -1.84 -7.90 -3.94
CA THR A 484 -1.56 -9.14 -3.22
C THR A 484 -1.51 -8.96 -1.71
N HIS A 485 -1.38 -7.73 -1.22
CA HIS A 485 -1.08 -7.41 0.18
C HIS A 485 0.21 -8.10 0.69
N GLN A 486 1.14 -8.37 -0.23
CA GLN A 486 2.45 -8.94 0.05
C GLN A 486 3.55 -7.93 -0.31
N PHE A 487 4.69 -8.05 0.39
CA PHE A 487 5.80 -7.09 0.38
C PHE A 487 5.36 -5.68 0.82
N VAL A 488 6.33 -4.82 1.07
CA VAL A 488 6.07 -3.45 1.55
C VAL A 488 6.11 -2.49 0.36
N PRO A 489 5.02 -1.74 0.08
CA PRO A 489 5.08 -0.71 -0.94
C PRO A 489 5.89 0.50 -0.44
N PHE A 490 6.42 1.30 -1.36
CA PHE A 490 7.09 2.55 -0.98
C PHE A 490 6.08 3.50 -0.32
N ASN A 491 6.54 4.32 0.63
CA ASN A 491 5.66 5.28 1.28
C ASN A 491 5.74 6.62 0.55
N ASN A 492 4.65 6.98 -0.14
CA ASN A 492 4.35 8.31 -0.67
C ASN A 492 4.91 8.61 -2.08
N THR A 493 6.13 9.16 -2.25
CA THR A 493 6.66 9.60 -3.56
C THR A 493 7.99 8.95 -3.89
N PHE A 494 8.16 8.46 -5.11
CA PHE A 494 9.39 7.92 -5.67
C PHE A 494 9.82 8.74 -6.89
N ILE A 495 11.09 9.14 -6.92
CA ILE A 495 11.70 9.90 -8.02
C ILE A 495 12.88 9.09 -8.55
N TYR A 496 12.94 8.95 -9.88
CA TYR A 496 14.04 8.36 -10.61
C TYR A 496 14.70 9.42 -11.50
N ASN A 497 16.01 9.55 -11.39
CA ASN A 497 16.85 10.39 -12.22
C ASN A 497 17.66 9.53 -13.18
N ALA A 498 17.23 9.44 -14.44
CA ALA A 498 17.94 8.66 -15.45
C ALA A 498 19.23 9.34 -15.95
N MET A 499 19.44 10.63 -15.66
CA MET A 499 20.71 11.31 -16.00
C MET A 499 21.86 10.77 -15.16
N SER A 500 21.64 10.59 -13.86
CA SER A 500 22.63 10.10 -12.89
C SER A 500 22.45 8.64 -12.52
N GLN A 501 21.37 7.99 -12.98
CA GLN A 501 20.99 6.62 -12.61
C GLN A 501 20.77 6.45 -11.10
N THR A 502 20.20 7.49 -10.47
CA THR A 502 19.89 7.51 -9.03
C THR A 502 18.38 7.61 -8.81
N SER A 503 17.93 7.24 -7.62
CA SER A 503 16.52 7.35 -7.23
C SER A 503 16.38 7.56 -5.73
N ALA A 504 15.27 8.15 -5.33
CA ALA A 504 14.96 8.42 -3.92
C ALA A 504 13.45 8.29 -3.64
N THR A 505 13.12 8.01 -2.39
CA THR A 505 11.74 7.99 -1.88
C THR A 505 11.55 9.08 -0.84
N PHE A 506 10.45 9.82 -0.92
CA PHE A 506 10.12 10.95 -0.07
C PHE A 506 8.71 10.85 0.49
N GLN A 507 8.53 11.29 1.73
CA GLN A 507 7.21 11.48 2.35
C GLN A 507 6.82 12.95 2.26
N LEU A 508 6.07 13.28 1.20
CA LEU A 508 5.67 14.63 0.81
C LEU A 508 4.29 15.05 1.27
#